data_AF-A0A8T8HZH7-F1
#
_entry.id   AF-A0A8T8HZH7-F1
#
_cell.length_a   1.000
_cell.length_b   1.000
_cell.length_c   1.000
_cell.angle_alpha   90.00
_cell.angle_beta   90.00
_cell.angle_gamma   90.00
#
_symmetry.space_group_name_H-M   'P 1'
#
loop_
_entity.id
_entity.type
_entity.pdbx_description
1 polymer ?
#
loop_
_entity_poly.entity_id
_entity_poly.type
_entity_poly.pdbx_seq_one_letter_code
_entity_poly.pdbx_strand_id
1 'polypeptide(L)'
;MGATVPESVFTRGARGSEFGPGAADEVGFDLARLGARRALVVTDAGVAATGAPQRATGLLVPGAERPDGPAEHLPAAIERLMRDLGLPDGIGGVGCAEGDVPAPAAGTVRQQRLPATAPRPVTGDDVAGTCARSPSPW
;
A
#
# COMPACT_ATOMS: atom_id res chain seq x y z
N MET A 1 -18.92 40.27 -11.26
CA MET A 1 -19.05 38.89 -11.77
C MET A 1 -18.19 38.01 -10.88
N GLY A 2 -18.76 37.44 -9.82
CA GLY A 2 -18.03 36.66 -8.82
C GLY A 2 -17.74 35.26 -9.34
N ALA A 3 -16.48 34.82 -9.30
CA ALA A 3 -16.10 33.48 -9.71
C ALA A 3 -16.67 32.46 -8.71
N THR A 4 -17.55 31.58 -9.20
CA THR A 4 -17.97 30.39 -8.46
C THR A 4 -16.81 29.41 -8.43
N VAL A 5 -16.16 29.27 -7.28
CA VAL A 5 -15.29 28.12 -7.01
C VAL A 5 -16.17 26.86 -7.04
N PRO A 6 -15.88 25.86 -7.89
CA PRO A 6 -16.61 24.60 -7.83
C PRO A 6 -16.30 23.93 -6.48
N GLU A 7 -17.35 23.56 -5.77
CA GLU A 7 -17.27 22.89 -4.48
C GLU A 7 -16.47 21.58 -4.62
N SER A 8 -15.37 21.41 -3.86
CA SER A 8 -14.48 20.24 -3.93
C SER A 8 -14.43 19.47 -2.61
N VAL A 9 -15.58 19.18 -2.01
CA VAL A 9 -15.63 18.33 -0.82
C VAL A 9 -15.57 16.87 -1.24
N PHE A 10 -14.59 16.13 -0.73
CA PHE A 10 -14.56 14.67 -0.84
C PHE A 10 -14.30 14.06 0.54
N THR A 11 -15.08 13.03 0.88
CA THR A 11 -14.97 12.31 2.14
C THR A 11 -13.93 11.20 2.02
N ARG A 12 -12.78 11.35 2.69
CA ARG A 12 -11.82 10.27 2.89
C ARG A 12 -12.28 9.43 4.09
N GLY A 13 -13.09 8.41 3.83
CA GLY A 13 -13.45 7.42 4.84
C GLY A 13 -12.30 6.47 5.16
N ALA A 14 -11.22 6.96 5.78
CA ALA A 14 -10.18 6.09 6.31
C ALA A 14 -10.56 5.72 7.75
N ARG A 15 -11.40 4.70 7.91
CA ARG A 15 -11.65 4.14 9.25
C ARG A 15 -10.33 3.53 9.74
N GLY A 16 -9.81 4.05 10.86
CA GLY A 16 -8.56 3.60 11.49
C GLY A 16 -7.33 4.47 11.24
N SER A 17 -7.45 5.69 10.68
CA SER A 17 -6.34 6.64 10.71
C SER A 17 -6.41 7.54 11.94
N GLU A 18 -5.41 7.45 12.81
CA GLU A 18 -5.24 8.34 13.95
C GLU A 18 -4.13 9.37 13.69
N PHE A 19 -4.33 10.59 14.18
CA PHE A 19 -3.39 11.70 14.03
C PHE A 19 -3.21 12.43 15.36
N GLY A 20 -1.98 12.89 15.62
CA GLY A 20 -1.65 13.70 16.78
C GLY A 20 -0.53 13.10 17.62
N PRO A 21 0.00 13.86 18.60
CA PRO A 21 0.93 13.33 19.59
C PRO A 21 0.31 12.12 20.31
N GLY A 22 1.05 11.01 20.39
CA GLY A 22 0.60 9.78 21.04
C GLY A 22 -0.12 8.77 20.14
N ALA A 23 -0.45 9.12 18.88
CA ALA A 23 -1.16 8.19 17.99
C ALA A 23 -0.44 6.84 17.77
N ALA A 24 0.89 6.83 17.79
CA ALA A 24 1.66 5.58 17.68
C ALA A 24 1.59 4.71 18.95
N ASP A 25 1.19 5.27 20.10
CA ASP A 25 1.09 4.55 21.37
C ASP A 25 -0.19 3.71 21.47
N GLU A 26 -1.22 4.03 20.66
CA GLU A 26 -2.50 3.30 20.57
C GLU A 26 -2.41 2.01 19.74
N VAL A 27 -1.35 1.84 18.94
CA VAL A 27 -1.21 0.72 17.98
C VAL A 27 -1.31 -0.66 18.63
N GLY A 28 -0.83 -0.82 19.86
CA GLY A 28 -0.95 -2.07 20.62
C GLY A 28 -2.38 -2.37 21.03
N PHE A 29 -3.13 -1.35 21.48
CA PHE A 29 -4.53 -1.48 21.86
C PHE A 29 -5.40 -1.83 20.64
N ASP A 30 -5.16 -1.18 19.50
CA ASP A 30 -5.88 -1.45 18.25
C ASP A 30 -5.66 -2.87 17.75
N LEU A 31 -4.42 -3.35 17.73
CA LEU A 31 -4.12 -4.73 17.33
C LEU A 31 -4.77 -5.76 18.25
N ALA A 32 -4.80 -5.49 19.57
CA ALA A 32 -5.48 -6.35 20.52
C ALA A 32 -6.99 -6.41 20.26
N ARG A 33 -7.62 -5.26 19.96
CA ARG A 33 -9.05 -5.17 19.63
C ARG A 33 -9.40 -5.89 18.32
N LEU A 34 -8.47 -5.91 17.36
CA LEU A 34 -8.59 -6.67 16.12
C LEU A 34 -8.32 -8.18 16.30
N GLY A 35 -7.88 -8.62 17.48
CA GLY A 35 -7.49 -10.00 17.73
C GLY A 35 -6.24 -10.42 16.95
N ALA A 36 -5.42 -9.45 16.53
CA ALA A 36 -4.24 -9.70 15.70
C ALA A 36 -3.20 -10.51 16.50
N ARG A 37 -2.81 -11.65 15.93
CA ARG A 37 -1.80 -12.56 16.53
C ARG A 37 -0.41 -12.35 15.94
N ARG A 38 -0.35 -11.71 14.77
CA ARG A 38 0.85 -11.50 13.96
C ARG A 38 0.72 -10.14 13.30
N ALA A 39 1.79 -9.35 13.29
CA ALA A 39 1.83 -8.05 12.62
C ALA A 39 3.12 -7.94 11.81
N LEU A 40 3.04 -7.27 10.67
CA LEU A 40 4.18 -6.95 9.81
C LEU A 40 4.24 -5.42 9.66
N VAL A 41 5.37 -4.83 10.05
CA VAL A 41 5.62 -3.40 9.83
C VAL A 41 6.29 -3.22 8.49
N VAL A 42 5.66 -2.47 7.59
CA VAL A 42 6.17 -2.16 6.24
C VAL A 42 6.48 -0.67 6.15
N THR A 43 7.70 -0.35 5.74
CA THR A 43 8.19 1.03 5.63
C THR A 43 9.25 1.12 4.53
N ASP A 44 9.41 2.29 3.92
CA ASP A 44 10.53 2.54 2.99
C ASP A 44 11.80 2.97 3.72
N ALA A 45 12.93 3.00 3.01
CA ALA A 45 14.23 3.34 3.59
C ALA A 45 14.30 4.77 4.17
N GLY A 46 13.59 5.73 3.56
CA GLY A 46 13.56 7.11 4.02
C GLY A 46 12.80 7.25 5.34
N VAL A 47 11.62 6.62 5.43
CA VAL A 47 10.83 6.59 6.67
C VAL A 47 11.53 5.75 7.75
N ALA A 48 12.15 4.61 7.39
CA ALA A 48 12.92 3.79 8.33
C ALA A 48 14.08 4.55 8.97
N ALA A 49 14.73 5.45 8.22
CA ALA A 49 15.83 6.27 8.72
C ALA A 49 15.38 7.29 9.80
N THR A 50 14.08 7.58 9.90
CA THR A 50 13.54 8.49 10.93
C THR A 50 13.45 7.86 12.32
N GLY A 51 13.55 6.53 12.44
CA GLY A 51 13.36 5.84 13.71
C GLY A 51 11.89 5.60 14.10
N ALA A 52 10.92 6.18 13.39
CA ALA A 52 9.50 6.06 13.72
C ALA A 52 8.97 4.62 13.64
N PRO A 53 9.30 3.82 12.60
CA PRO A 53 8.89 2.42 12.54
C PRO A 53 9.44 1.59 13.72
N GLN A 54 10.68 1.85 14.13
CA GLN A 54 11.34 1.13 15.23
C GLN A 54 10.70 1.45 16.58
N ARG A 55 10.32 2.72 16.79
CA ARG A 55 9.52 3.13 17.95
C ARG A 55 8.18 2.38 17.96
N ALA A 56 7.47 2.35 16.83
CA ALA A 56 6.20 1.65 16.71
C ALA A 56 6.35 0.14 16.97
N THR A 57 7.36 -0.53 16.40
CA THR A 57 7.61 -1.96 16.65
C THR A 57 7.94 -2.23 18.12
N GLY A 58 8.71 -1.36 18.78
CA GLY A 58 9.04 -1.50 20.20
C GLY A 58 7.83 -1.42 21.14
N LEU A 59 6.76 -0.72 20.72
CA LEU A 59 5.48 -0.66 21.44
C LEU A 59 4.65 -1.94 21.25
N LEU A 60 4.85 -2.65 20.13
CA LEU A 60 4.16 -3.89 19.80
C LEU A 60 4.81 -5.12 20.43
N VAL A 61 6.14 -5.18 20.38
CA VAL A 61 6.95 -6.27 20.93
C VAL A 61 8.23 -5.66 21.51
N PRO A 62 8.34 -5.54 22.85
CA PRO A 62 9.58 -5.12 23.48
C PRO A 62 10.72 -6.07 23.08
N GLY A 63 11.77 -5.54 22.45
CA GLY A 63 12.92 -6.33 22.00
C GLY A 63 12.73 -7.05 20.67
N ALA A 64 11.81 -6.61 19.82
CA ALA A 64 11.63 -7.16 18.47
C ALA A 64 12.97 -7.23 17.70
N GLU A 65 13.33 -8.44 17.29
CA GLU A 65 14.55 -8.70 16.53
C GLU A 65 14.45 -8.07 15.14
N ARG A 66 15.52 -7.42 14.71
CA ARG A 66 15.61 -6.84 13.37
C ARG A 66 16.16 -7.92 12.44
N PRO A 67 15.44 -8.32 11.39
CA PRO A 67 16.00 -9.24 10.41
C PRO A 67 17.21 -8.60 9.72
N ASP A 68 18.27 -9.36 9.58
CA ASP A 68 19.39 -9.02 8.70
C ASP A 68 18.91 -9.02 7.25
N GLY A 69 19.37 -8.06 6.44
CA GLY A 69 18.92 -7.90 5.06
C GLY A 69 17.41 -7.63 4.92
N PRO A 70 16.85 -6.59 5.58
CA PRO A 70 15.40 -6.32 5.59
C PRO A 70 14.80 -6.11 4.19
N ALA A 71 15.62 -5.68 3.22
CA ALA A 71 15.21 -5.52 1.82
C ALA A 71 14.83 -6.85 1.14
N GLU A 72 15.45 -7.96 1.54
CA GLU A 72 15.19 -9.30 0.98
C GLU A 72 14.18 -10.08 1.81
N HIS A 73 14.12 -9.83 3.12
CA HIS A 73 13.20 -10.52 4.02
C HIS A 73 11.73 -10.13 3.79
N LEU A 74 11.47 -8.85 3.51
CA LEU A 74 10.10 -8.35 3.38
C LEU A 74 9.34 -8.90 2.15
N PRO A 75 9.91 -8.91 0.93
CA PRO A 75 9.25 -9.50 -0.23
C PRO A 75 8.85 -10.97 0.03
N ALA A 76 9.78 -11.78 0.54
CA ALA A 76 9.51 -13.18 0.86
C ALA A 76 8.42 -13.36 1.94
N ALA A 77 8.38 -12.50 2.95
CA ALA A 77 7.35 -12.53 3.99
C ALA A 77 5.96 -12.14 3.45
N ILE A 78 5.91 -11.12 2.59
CA ILE A 78 4.69 -10.69 1.91
C ILE A 78 4.20 -11.80 0.96
N GLU A 79 5.05 -12.34 0.09
CA GLU A 79 4.71 -13.43 -0.83
C GLU A 79 4.15 -14.64 -0.08
N ARG A 80 4.79 -15.05 1.02
CA ARG A 80 4.31 -16.15 1.86
C ARG A 80 2.93 -15.84 2.44
N LEU A 81 2.72 -14.64 2.97
CA LEU A 81 1.41 -14.23 3.49
C LEU A 81 0.34 -14.23 2.40
N MET A 82 0.67 -13.73 1.21
CA MET A 82 -0.26 -13.67 0.08
C MET A 82 -0.66 -15.08 -0.35
N ARG A 83 0.30 -16.03 -0.40
CA ARG A 83 0.04 -17.44 -0.66
C ARG A 83 -0.82 -18.09 0.41
N ASP A 84 -0.53 -17.84 1.69
CA ASP A 84 -1.29 -18.39 2.82
C ASP A 84 -2.75 -17.91 2.83
N LEU A 85 -3.00 -16.68 2.36
CA LEU A 85 -4.33 -16.10 2.20
C LEU A 85 -5.05 -16.54 0.91
N GLY A 86 -4.36 -17.26 0.02
CA GLY A 86 -4.90 -17.68 -1.27
C GLY A 86 -5.13 -16.53 -2.25
N LEU A 87 -4.32 -15.47 -2.16
CA LEU A 87 -4.41 -14.36 -3.11
C LEU A 87 -3.98 -14.80 -4.52
N PRO A 88 -4.64 -14.30 -5.58
CA PRO A 88 -4.24 -14.57 -6.96
C PRO A 88 -2.82 -14.07 -7.24
N ASP A 89 -2.05 -14.88 -7.96
CA ASP A 89 -0.72 -14.50 -8.42
C ASP A 89 -0.83 -13.55 -9.62
N GLY A 90 -0.71 -12.26 -9.33
CA GLY A 90 -0.73 -11.19 -10.33
C GLY A 90 -2.09 -10.99 -11.00
N ILE A 91 -2.09 -10.20 -12.07
CA ILE A 91 -3.31 -9.92 -12.82
C ILE A 91 -3.75 -11.10 -13.68
N GLY A 92 -2.84 -12.02 -14.01
CA GLY A 92 -3.17 -13.28 -14.68
C GLY A 92 -4.02 -14.19 -13.80
N GLY A 93 -3.71 -14.26 -12.50
CA GLY A 93 -4.49 -15.02 -11.50
C GLY A 93 -5.95 -14.54 -11.34
N VAL A 94 -6.27 -13.31 -11.76
CA VAL A 94 -7.65 -12.79 -11.79
C VAL A 94 -8.30 -12.87 -13.19
N GLY A 95 -7.61 -13.48 -14.16
CA GLY A 95 -8.14 -13.73 -15.51
C GLY A 95 -7.79 -12.67 -16.55
N CYS A 96 -6.87 -11.74 -16.28
CA CYS A 96 -6.39 -10.80 -17.29
C CYS A 96 -5.31 -11.44 -18.17
N ALA A 97 -5.55 -11.52 -19.46
CA ALA A 97 -4.57 -11.94 -20.45
C ALA A 97 -3.75 -10.74 -20.95
N GLU A 98 -2.61 -11.01 -21.59
CA GLU A 98 -1.76 -9.96 -22.18
C GLU A 98 -2.51 -9.11 -23.23
N GLY A 99 -3.44 -9.74 -23.96
CA GLY A 99 -4.32 -9.05 -24.91
C GLY A 99 -5.29 -8.06 -24.27
N ASP A 100 -5.55 -8.16 -22.95
CA ASP A 100 -6.46 -7.28 -22.25
C ASP A 100 -5.81 -5.96 -21.84
N VAL A 101 -4.46 -5.88 -21.80
CA VAL A 101 -3.68 -4.73 -21.30
C VAL A 101 -4.09 -3.35 -21.86
N PRO A 102 -4.46 -3.20 -23.14
CA PRO A 102 -4.87 -1.90 -23.68
C PRO A 102 -6.11 -1.31 -23.00
N ALA A 103 -7.06 -2.14 -22.57
CA ALA A 103 -8.33 -1.68 -22.01
C ALA A 103 -8.20 -1.07 -20.59
N PRO A 104 -7.51 -1.72 -19.61
CA PRO A 104 -7.18 -1.13 -18.32
C PRO A 104 -6.31 0.13 -18.44
N ALA A 105 -5.36 0.17 -19.38
CA ALA A 105 -4.52 1.36 -19.60
C ALA A 105 -5.37 2.57 -20.01
N ALA A 106 -6.23 2.41 -21.02
CA ALA A 106 -7.16 3.46 -21.44
C ALA A 106 -8.18 3.83 -20.35
N GLY A 107 -8.65 2.84 -19.57
CA GLY A 107 -9.53 3.04 -18.42
C GLY A 107 -8.89 3.91 -17.34
N THR A 108 -7.65 3.59 -16.97
CA THR A 108 -6.90 4.25 -15.88
C THR A 108 -6.60 5.71 -16.19
N VAL A 109 -6.21 6.03 -17.43
CA VAL A 109 -5.97 7.43 -17.86
C VAL A 109 -7.25 8.28 -17.76
N ARG A 110 -8.43 7.68 -17.95
CA ARG A 110 -9.72 8.38 -17.81
C ARG A 110 -10.15 8.59 -16.36
N GLN A 111 -9.58 7.86 -15.40
CA GLN A 111 -9.92 7.98 -13.98
C GLN A 111 -9.22 9.17 -13.32
N GLN A 112 -9.54 10.42 -13.70
CA GLN A 112 -8.81 11.64 -13.28
C GLN A 112 -8.48 11.75 -11.79
N ARG A 113 -9.29 11.15 -10.91
CA ARG A 113 -9.15 11.24 -9.46
C ARG A 113 -7.90 10.56 -8.89
N LEU A 114 -7.49 9.42 -9.44
CA LEU A 114 -6.38 8.63 -8.89
C LEU A 114 -5.01 9.06 -9.46
N PRO A 115 -4.82 9.18 -10.79
CA PRO A 115 -3.57 9.65 -11.38
C PRO A 115 -3.19 11.08 -10.97
N ALA A 116 -4.17 11.95 -10.68
CA ALA A 116 -3.88 13.32 -10.22
C ALA A 116 -3.21 13.37 -8.83
N THR A 117 -3.27 12.30 -8.06
CA THR A 117 -2.57 12.20 -6.76
C THR A 117 -1.15 11.65 -6.89
N ALA A 118 -0.79 11.12 -8.06
CA ALA A 118 0.54 10.60 -8.29
C ALA A 118 1.57 11.75 -8.31
N PRO A 119 2.74 11.57 -7.69
CA PRO A 119 3.80 12.58 -7.69
C PRO A 119 4.41 12.82 -9.07
N ARG A 120 4.11 11.95 -10.06
CA ARG A 120 4.57 12.04 -11.45
C ARG A 120 3.38 11.93 -12.40
N PRO A 121 3.41 12.60 -13.57
CA PRO A 121 2.41 12.38 -14.61
C PRO A 121 2.32 10.90 -14.99
N VAL A 122 1.10 10.39 -15.15
CA VAL A 122 0.83 8.99 -15.51
C VAL A 122 0.25 8.96 -16.92
N THR A 123 0.90 8.23 -17.83
CA THR A 123 0.47 8.02 -19.21
C THR A 123 -0.14 6.63 -19.41
N GLY A 124 -0.78 6.41 -20.57
CA GLY A 124 -1.30 5.09 -20.93
C GLY A 124 -0.18 4.04 -21.03
N ASP A 125 0.99 4.43 -21.52
CA ASP A 125 2.16 3.56 -21.66
C ASP A 125 2.73 3.15 -20.30
N ASP A 126 2.70 4.04 -19.30
CA ASP A 126 3.12 3.72 -17.94
C ASP A 126 2.23 2.64 -17.31
N VAL A 127 0.92 2.74 -17.53
CA VAL A 127 -0.05 1.75 -17.03
C VAL A 127 0.09 0.44 -17.79
N ALA A 128 0.17 0.49 -19.12
CA ALA A 128 0.35 -0.70 -19.95
C ALA A 128 1.63 -1.46 -19.59
N GLY A 129 2.75 -0.74 -19.43
CA GLY A 129 4.02 -1.32 -19.00
C GLY A 129 3.94 -1.93 -17.60
N THR A 130 3.18 -1.34 -16.68
CA THR A 130 2.97 -1.90 -15.34
C THR A 130 2.15 -3.19 -15.40
N CYS A 131 1.08 -3.23 -16.20
CA CYS A 131 0.27 -4.43 -16.40
C CYS A 131 1.10 -5.56 -17.03
N ALA A 132 1.90 -5.26 -18.06
CA ALA A 132 2.74 -6.24 -18.75
C ALA A 132 3.82 -6.87 -17.85
N ARG A 133 4.25 -6.18 -16.79
CA ARG A 133 5.22 -6.71 -15.80
C ARG A 133 4.58 -7.44 -14.62
N SER A 134 3.25 -7.47 -14.54
CA SER A 134 2.52 -8.01 -13.39
C SER A 134 1.72 -9.32 -13.63
N PRO A 135 2.02 -10.18 -14.64
CA PRO A 135 1.17 -11.34 -14.92
C PRO A 135 1.20 -12.40 -13.80
N SER A 136 2.34 -12.58 -13.16
CA SER A 136 2.61 -13.59 -12.13
C SER A 136 3.89 -13.23 -11.34
N PRO A 137 3.80 -12.29 -10.36
CA PRO A 137 4.92 -11.78 -9.59
C PRO A 137 5.55 -12.75 -8.57
N TRP A 138 4.99 -13.94 -8.31
CA TRP A 138 5.62 -14.93 -7.40
C TRP A 138 5.38 -16.42 -7.75
#